data_AF-A0A382C129-F1
#
_entry.id   AF-A0A382C129-F1
#
_cell.length_a   1.000
_cell.length_b   1.000
_cell.length_c   1.000
_cell.angle_alpha   90.00
_cell.angle_beta   90.00
_cell.angle_gamma   90.00
#
_symmetry.space_group_name_H-M   'P 1'
#
loop_
_entity.id
_entity.type
_entity.pdbx_description
1 polymer ?
#
loop_
_entity_poly.entity_id
_entity_poly.type
_entity_poly.pdbx_seq_one_letter_code
_entity_poly.pdbx_strand_id
1 'polypeptide(L)'
;HHFQTIYGKCHVSYIPAANGFVIGLSKLNRVVNFFARRPQVQERLTEQVFRALQLILGTDNVAVYMECDHFCVKARGVEDVNSSMVTSRLGGAYFDIPEARSEFMSIVHSHD
;
A
#
# COMPACT_ATOMS: atom_id res chain seq x y z
N HIS A 1 -17.75 0.84 1.46
CA HIS A 1 -19.19 0.59 1.18
C HIS A 1 -20.15 1.72 1.58
N HIS A 2 -19.82 2.61 2.53
CA HIS A 2 -20.77 3.61 3.05
C HIS A 2 -20.51 5.06 2.62
N PHE A 3 -19.63 5.28 1.64
CA PHE A 3 -19.20 6.63 1.22
C PHE A 3 -18.69 7.48 2.40
N GLN A 4 -18.08 6.82 3.39
CA GLN A 4 -17.43 7.42 4.54
C GLN A 4 -15.91 7.44 4.35
N THR A 5 -15.26 8.32 5.10
CA THR A 5 -13.81 8.48 5.10
C THR A 5 -13.08 7.16 5.38
N ILE A 6 -12.09 6.88 4.54
CA ILE A 6 -11.01 5.92 4.82
C ILE A 6 -9.76 6.77 4.91
N TYR A 7 -9.05 6.69 6.03
CA TYR A 7 -7.88 7.52 6.30
C TYR A 7 -6.74 6.64 6.78
N GLY A 8 -5.53 6.82 6.25
CA GLY A 8 -4.43 5.94 6.59
C GLY A 8 -3.12 6.28 5.91
N LYS A 9 -2.13 5.42 6.14
CA LYS A 9 -0.79 5.48 5.57
C LYS A 9 -0.63 4.40 4.51
N CYS A 10 0.17 4.70 3.48
CA CYS A 10 0.60 3.72 2.48
C CYS A 10 2.12 3.72 2.42
N HIS A 11 2.70 2.55 2.70
CA HIS A 11 4.12 2.28 2.56
C HIS A 11 4.34 1.60 1.22
N VAL A 12 5.29 2.10 0.44
CA VAL A 12 5.63 1.57 -0.88
C VAL A 12 7.13 1.35 -0.93
N SER A 13 7.54 0.16 -1.37
CA SER A 13 8.93 -0.19 -1.61
C SER A 13 9.07 -0.86 -2.98
N TYR A 14 10.20 -0.65 -3.63
CA TYR A 14 10.52 -1.33 -4.89
C TYR A 14 12.02 -1.50 -5.06
N ILE A 15 12.41 -2.55 -5.80
CA ILE A 15 13.79 -2.76 -6.23
C ILE A 15 13.86 -2.38 -7.72
N PRO A 16 14.66 -1.37 -8.11
CA PRO A 16 14.81 -0.97 -9.52
C PRO A 16 15.15 -2.15 -10.43
N ALA A 17 14.58 -2.15 -11.64
CA ALA A 17 14.90 -3.15 -12.65
C ALA A 17 16.37 -3.03 -13.10
N ALA A 18 16.88 -4.05 -13.80
CA ALA A 18 18.26 -4.10 -14.28
C ALA A 18 18.64 -2.92 -15.20
N ASN A 19 17.66 -2.26 -15.81
CA ASN A 19 17.86 -1.05 -16.62
C ASN A 19 18.14 0.22 -15.79
N GLY A 20 18.09 0.13 -14.45
CA GLY A 20 18.37 1.25 -13.54
C GLY A 20 17.28 2.32 -13.49
N PHE A 21 16.06 2.05 -14.00
CA PHE A 21 14.98 3.03 -13.95
C PHE A 21 14.56 3.34 -12.51
N VAL A 22 14.61 4.62 -12.15
CA VAL A 22 14.21 5.14 -10.83
C VAL A 22 13.10 6.16 -11.03
N ILE A 23 11.95 5.91 -10.41
CA ILE A 23 10.83 6.85 -10.44
C ILE A 23 11.09 8.03 -9.49
N GLY A 24 10.70 9.24 -9.90
CA GLY A 24 10.74 10.40 -9.00
C GLY A 24 9.83 10.18 -7.79
N LEU A 25 10.32 10.47 -6.58
CA LEU A 25 9.65 10.18 -5.31
C LEU A 25 8.20 10.72 -5.24
N SER A 26 7.97 11.93 -5.74
CA SER A 26 6.63 12.54 -5.75
C SER A 26 5.60 11.76 -6.58
N LYS A 27 6.03 10.91 -7.52
CA LYS A 27 5.14 10.11 -8.36
C LYS A 27 4.55 8.92 -7.61
N LEU A 28 5.26 8.35 -6.63
CA LEU A 28 4.73 7.30 -5.76
C LEU A 28 3.48 7.82 -5.02
N ASN A 29 3.60 9.00 -4.39
CA ASN A 29 2.49 9.67 -3.72
C ASN A 29 1.32 9.97 -4.69
N ARG A 30 1.62 10.36 -5.93
CA ARG A 30 0.58 10.64 -6.93
C ARG A 30 -0.16 9.38 -7.39
N VAL A 31 0.54 8.25 -7.57
CA VAL A 31 -0.08 6.98 -7.94
C VAL A 31 -1.03 6.51 -6.85
N VAL A 32 -0.59 6.53 -5.57
CA VAL A 32 -1.45 6.19 -4.43
C VAL A 32 -2.69 7.08 -4.39
N ASN A 33 -2.50 8.40 -4.46
CA ASN A 33 -3.60 9.36 -4.43
C ASN A 33 -4.57 9.23 -5.62
N PHE A 34 -4.07 8.88 -6.80
CA PHE A 34 -4.90 8.67 -7.98
C PHE A 34 -5.91 7.53 -7.79
N PHE A 35 -5.49 6.41 -7.18
CA PHE A 35 -6.40 5.31 -6.87
C PHE A 35 -7.26 5.58 -5.62
N ALA A 36 -6.74 6.28 -4.63
CA ALA A 36 -7.46 6.60 -3.39
C ALA A 36 -8.66 7.54 -3.62
N ARG A 37 -8.64 8.40 -4.66
CA ARG A 37 -9.73 9.34 -5.01
C ARG A 37 -10.92 8.68 -5.71
N ARG A 38 -11.39 7.54 -5.19
CA ARG A 38 -12.52 6.76 -5.72
C ARG A 38 -13.28 6.12 -4.55
N PRO A 39 -14.55 5.71 -4.73
CA PRO A 39 -15.19 4.78 -3.80
C PRO A 39 -14.41 3.46 -3.75
N GLN A 40 -13.73 3.21 -2.63
CA GLN A 40 -12.76 2.13 -2.52
C GLN A 40 -13.15 1.02 -1.54
N VAL A 41 -12.47 -0.11 -1.76
CA VAL A 41 -12.30 -1.25 -0.85
C VAL A 41 -10.78 -1.35 -0.66
N GLN A 42 -10.30 -1.43 0.57
CA GLN A 42 -8.87 -1.24 0.86
C GLN A 42 -8.01 -2.31 0.16
N GLU A 43 -8.46 -3.56 0.18
CA GLU A 43 -7.82 -4.71 -0.47
C GLU A 43 -7.61 -4.44 -1.97
N ARG A 44 -8.64 -3.90 -2.64
CA ARG A 44 -8.57 -3.55 -4.06
C ARG A 44 -7.68 -2.33 -4.31
N LEU A 45 -7.71 -1.34 -3.42
CA LEU A 45 -6.83 -0.17 -3.51
C LEU A 45 -5.36 -0.61 -3.43
N THR A 46 -5.01 -1.51 -2.52
CA THR A 46 -3.66 -2.08 -2.38
C THR A 46 -3.22 -2.80 -3.66
N GLU A 47 -4.07 -3.67 -4.22
CA GLU A 47 -3.78 -4.38 -5.47
C GLU A 47 -3.60 -3.40 -6.66
N GLN A 48 -4.46 -2.39 -6.77
CA GLN A 48 -4.39 -1.40 -7.86
C GLN A 48 -3.08 -0.60 -7.83
N VAL A 49 -2.68 -0.11 -6.65
CA VAL A 49 -1.41 0.60 -6.48
C VAL A 49 -0.23 -0.32 -6.81
N PHE A 50 -0.25 -1.54 -6.27
CA PHE A 50 0.79 -2.54 -6.53
C PHE A 50 0.98 -2.81 -8.03
N ARG A 51 -0.11 -3.15 -8.75
CA ARG A 51 -0.05 -3.45 -10.19
C ARG A 51 0.36 -2.24 -11.04
N ALA A 52 -0.13 -1.06 -10.70
CA ALA A 52 0.24 0.16 -11.41
C ALA A 52 1.74 0.44 -11.27
N LEU A 53 2.30 0.25 -10.08
CA LEU A 53 3.73 0.44 -9.83
C LEU A 53 4.57 -0.61 -10.55
N GLN A 54 4.17 -1.89 -10.55
CA GLN A 54 4.87 -2.91 -11.35
C GLN A 54 4.97 -2.50 -12.83
N LEU A 55 3.85 -2.04 -13.40
CA LEU A 55 3.79 -1.59 -14.79
C LEU A 55 4.68 -0.37 -15.06
N ILE A 56 4.61 0.66 -14.20
CA ILE A 56 5.36 1.91 -14.38
C ILE A 56 6.86 1.69 -14.20
N LEU A 57 7.24 0.87 -13.22
CA LEU A 57 8.63 0.62 -12.84
C LEU A 57 9.29 -0.45 -13.72
N GLY A 58 8.51 -1.29 -14.39
CA GLY A 58 9.02 -2.40 -15.20
C GLY A 58 9.71 -3.48 -14.36
N THR A 59 9.24 -3.69 -13.13
CA THR A 59 9.81 -4.68 -12.19
C THR A 59 8.69 -5.37 -11.42
N ASP A 60 8.85 -6.66 -11.18
CA ASP A 60 7.94 -7.40 -10.29
C ASP A 60 8.23 -7.13 -8.81
N ASN A 61 9.42 -6.63 -8.51
CA ASN A 61 9.93 -6.36 -7.16
C ASN A 61 9.29 -5.09 -6.58
N VAL A 62 8.02 -5.18 -6.19
CA VAL A 62 7.24 -4.11 -5.56
C VAL A 62 6.60 -4.64 -4.29
N ALA A 63 6.53 -3.81 -3.26
CA ALA A 63 5.76 -4.07 -2.04
C ALA A 63 4.89 -2.86 -1.71
N VAL A 64 3.63 -3.13 -1.38
CA VAL A 64 2.67 -2.12 -0.92
C VAL A 64 2.06 -2.61 0.38
N TYR A 65 2.08 -1.77 1.40
CA TYR A 65 1.44 -2.00 2.69
C TYR A 65 0.59 -0.78 3.03
N MET A 66 -0.67 -1.00 3.39
CA MET A 66 -1.59 0.07 3.76
C MET A 66 -2.19 -0.24 5.12
N GLU A 67 -2.14 0.75 6.00
CA GLU A 67 -2.86 0.74 7.27
C GLU A 67 -3.83 1.91 7.29
N CYS A 68 -5.12 1.60 7.47
CA CYS A 68 -6.16 2.61 7.43
C CYS A 68 -7.22 2.41 8.53
N ASP A 69 -7.71 3.54 8.99
CA ASP A 69 -8.94 3.69 9.75
C ASP A 69 -10.15 3.79 8.81
N HIS A 70 -11.20 3.05 9.14
CA HIS A 70 -12.46 3.07 8.39
C HIS A 70 -13.54 3.76 9.21
N PHE A 71 -13.96 4.96 8.82
CA PHE A 71 -14.97 5.71 9.58
C PHE A 71 -16.37 5.09 9.50
N CYS A 72 -16.61 4.17 8.57
CA CYS A 72 -17.81 3.34 8.61
C CYS A 72 -17.82 2.31 9.73
N VAL A 73 -16.67 2.05 10.36
CA VAL A 73 -16.50 1.19 11.56
C VAL A 73 -16.35 2.07 12.80
N LYS A 74 -15.52 3.12 12.74
CA LYS A 74 -15.21 3.98 13.90
C LYS A 74 -16.34 4.90 14.34
N ALA A 75 -17.06 5.52 13.39
CA ALA A 75 -17.97 6.62 13.69
C ALA A 75 -19.46 6.25 13.61
N ARG A 76 -19.77 4.96 13.38
CA ARG A 76 -21.13 4.43 13.31
C ARG A 76 -21.14 2.92 13.46
N GLY A 77 -22.31 2.37 13.76
CA GLY A 77 -22.51 0.92 13.76
C GLY A 77 -21.83 0.28 14.98
N VAL A 78 -20.71 -0.41 14.76
CA VAL A 78 -19.95 -1.05 15.84
C VAL A 78 -19.16 -0.04 16.69
N GLU A 79 -18.84 1.13 16.14
CA GLU A 79 -18.21 2.25 16.85
C GLU A 79 -16.85 1.88 17.51
N ASP A 80 -16.08 1.00 16.86
CA ASP A 80 -14.75 0.62 17.34
C ASP A 80 -13.72 1.68 16.97
N VAL A 81 -13.47 2.59 17.91
CA VAL A 81 -12.53 3.71 17.76
C VAL A 81 -11.06 3.30 17.72
N ASN A 82 -10.73 2.08 18.17
CA ASN A 82 -9.36 1.59 18.30
C ASN A 82 -8.93 0.70 17.13
N SER A 83 -9.89 0.16 16.37
CA SER A 83 -9.57 -0.71 15.22
C SER A 83 -8.88 0.03 14.07
N SER A 84 -7.89 -0.62 13.47
CA SER A 84 -7.33 -0.28 12.15
C SER A 84 -7.35 -1.53 11.27
N MET A 85 -7.28 -1.34 9.95
CA MET A 85 -7.19 -2.43 8.99
C MET A 85 -5.89 -2.34 8.21
N VAL A 86 -5.18 -3.47 8.17
CA VAL A 86 -3.95 -3.65 7.40
C VAL A 86 -4.22 -4.49 6.16
N THR A 87 -3.69 -4.05 5.02
CA THR A 87 -3.64 -4.83 3.78
C THR A 87 -2.25 -4.72 3.17
N SER A 88 -1.78 -5.79 2.55
CA SER A 88 -0.47 -5.79 1.90
C SER A 88 -0.48 -6.60 0.60
N ARG A 89 0.40 -6.19 -0.32
CA ARG A 89 0.67 -6.91 -1.57
C ARG A 89 2.17 -6.89 -1.86
N LEU A 90 2.74 -8.07 -2.00
CA LEU A 90 4.17 -8.30 -2.22
C LEU A 90 4.36 -8.98 -3.57
N GLY A 91 5.40 -8.58 -4.30
CA GLY A 91 5.76 -9.14 -5.60
C GLY A 91 7.28 -9.31 -5.76
N GLY A 92 7.66 -10.23 -6.64
CA GLY A 92 9.06 -10.56 -6.94
C GLY A 92 9.82 -10.89 -5.66
N ALA A 93 11.00 -10.29 -5.50
CA ALA A 93 11.88 -10.47 -4.35
C ALA A 93 11.17 -10.33 -2.99
N TYR A 94 10.20 -9.42 -2.84
CA TYR A 94 9.48 -9.27 -1.57
C TYR A 94 8.55 -10.45 -1.25
N PHE A 95 8.14 -11.21 -2.28
CA PHE A 95 7.39 -12.45 -2.12
C PHE A 95 8.31 -13.68 -2.10
N ASP A 96 9.31 -13.74 -2.96
CA ASP A 96 10.11 -14.96 -3.15
C ASP A 96 11.24 -15.10 -2.12
N ILE A 97 11.74 -13.99 -1.57
CA ILE A 97 12.90 -13.94 -0.68
C ILE A 97 12.45 -13.55 0.74
N PRO A 98 12.47 -14.49 1.71
CA PRO A 98 12.05 -14.22 3.09
C PRO A 98 12.80 -13.08 3.77
N GLU A 99 14.09 -12.90 3.47
CA GLU A 99 14.93 -11.86 4.03
C GLU A 99 14.49 -10.47 3.56
N ALA A 100 14.26 -10.30 2.25
CA ALA A 100 13.77 -9.05 1.68
C ALA A 100 12.36 -8.70 2.20
N ARG A 101 11.51 -9.72 2.38
CA ARG A 101 10.21 -9.54 3.03
C ARG A 101 10.35 -9.07 4.47
N SER A 102 11.23 -9.71 5.24
CA SER A 102 11.44 -9.41 6.65
C SER A 102 12.01 -8.01 6.85
N GLU A 103 12.97 -7.62 6.00
CA GLU A 103 13.53 -6.27 5.95
C GLU A 103 12.42 -5.23 5.73
N PHE A 104 11.60 -5.41 4.69
CA PHE A 104 10.48 -4.50 4.41
C PHE A 104 9.50 -4.40 5.58
N MET A 105 9.07 -5.52 6.15
CA MET A 105 8.12 -5.52 7.27
C MET A 105 8.72 -4.88 8.53
N SER A 106 10.02 -5.07 8.78
CA SER A 106 10.71 -4.42 9.91
C SER A 106 10.73 -2.89 9.79
N ILE A 107 10.98 -2.37 8.57
CA ILE A 107 11.00 -0.93 8.30
C ILE A 107 9.60 -0.35 8.48
N VAL A 108 8.56 -1.00 7.95
CA VAL A 108 7.17 -0.56 8.08
C VAL A 108 6.77 -0.45 9.55
N HIS A 109 6.95 -1.49 10.35
CA HIS A 109 6.55 -1.50 11.76
C HIS A 109 7.40 -0.60 12.67
N SER A 110 8.59 -0.15 12.22
CA SER A 110 9.40 0.81 13.00
C SER A 110 8.88 2.24 12.94
N HIS A 111 7.93 2.53 12.05
CA HIS A 111 7.39 3.87 11.80
C HIS A 111 5.93 4.03 12.31
N ASP A 112 5.50 3.11 13.17
CA ASP A 112 4.20 3.13 13.86
C ASP A 112 4.32 3.60 15.32
#